data_AF-A0A919WAL1-F1
#
_entry.id   AF-A0A919WAL1-F1
#
_cell.length_a   1.000
_cell.length_b   1.000
_cell.length_c   1.000
_cell.angle_alpha   90.00
_cell.angle_beta   90.00
_cell.angle_gamma   90.00
#
_symmetry.space_group_name_H-M   'P 1'
#
loop_
_entity.id
_entity.type
_entity.pdbx_description
1 polymer ?
#
loop_
_entity_poly.entity_id
_entity_poly.type
_entity_poly.pdbx_seq_one_letter_code
_entity_poly.pdbx_strand_id
1 'polypeptide(L)'
;MYQRRDLVHAYLGAQQRSFGGYYAESPTFNGALKAHYLSLLDGLQRLFGVILDGDLGANPKPALLMLFRSTADSLLTLRTPWSGFLEAGLIHRNLEEAGEWGVRVTRAGERINAALTDAREGHLDMLDALVAAMLGDRADLTITEADVRAAGIDILAEPNPTEYPLFDA
;
A
#
# COMPACT_ATOMS: atom_id res chain seq x y z
N MET A 1 17.33 7.74 0.75
CA MET A 1 17.87 6.39 0.46
C MET A 1 16.70 5.46 0.30
N TYR A 2 16.75 4.55 -0.67
CA TYR A 2 15.71 3.57 -0.98
C TYR A 2 16.24 2.15 -0.75
N GLN A 3 15.40 1.32 -0.17
CA GLN A 3 15.60 -0.10 0.10
C GLN A 3 14.49 -0.90 -0.58
N ARG A 4 14.59 -2.24 -0.54
CA ARG A 4 13.56 -3.14 -1.10
C ARG A 4 12.15 -2.89 -0.54
N ARG A 5 12.02 -2.43 0.71
CA ARG A 5 10.72 -2.07 1.31
C ARG A 5 10.07 -0.88 0.59
N ASP A 6 10.86 0.08 0.12
CA ASP A 6 10.35 1.19 -0.67
C ASP A 6 9.82 0.73 -2.03
N LEU A 7 10.41 -0.33 -2.62
CA LEU A 7 9.88 -0.97 -3.82
C LEU A 7 8.50 -1.61 -3.56
N VAL A 8 8.32 -2.28 -2.40
CA VAL A 8 7.01 -2.81 -1.98
C VAL A 8 6.00 -1.68 -1.81
N HIS A 9 6.38 -0.61 -1.11
CA HIS A 9 5.50 0.54 -0.88
C HIS A 9 5.10 1.23 -2.18
N ALA A 10 6.05 1.45 -3.10
CA ALA A 10 5.78 2.02 -4.41
C ALA A 10 4.83 1.13 -5.23
N TYR A 11 5.03 -0.20 -5.18
CA TYR A 11 4.14 -1.14 -5.86
C TYR A 11 2.70 -1.04 -5.33
N LEU A 12 2.54 -1.02 -4.00
CA LEU A 12 1.24 -0.95 -3.35
C LEU A 12 0.55 0.40 -3.58
N GLY A 13 1.28 1.51 -3.46
CA GLY A 13 0.77 2.86 -3.73
C GLY A 13 0.38 3.08 -5.20
N ALA A 14 1.04 2.38 -6.14
CA ALA A 14 0.66 2.41 -7.55
C ALA A 14 -0.70 1.74 -7.83
N GLN A 15 -1.14 0.81 -6.97
CA GLN A 15 -2.47 0.20 -7.05
C GLN A 15 -3.50 1.19 -6.48
N GLN A 16 -4.51 1.59 -7.26
CA GLN A 16 -5.56 2.56 -6.86
C GLN A 16 -6.51 2.05 -5.76
N ARG A 17 -6.00 1.54 -4.64
CA ARG A 17 -6.77 0.89 -3.58
C ARG A 17 -6.21 1.24 -2.20
N SER A 18 -6.54 2.44 -1.72
CA SER A 18 -6.48 2.84 -0.29
C SER A 18 -5.17 2.58 0.46
N PHE A 19 -4.05 2.39 -0.24
CA PHE A 19 -2.73 2.21 0.35
C PHE A 19 -1.94 3.50 0.22
N GLY A 20 -1.58 4.09 1.36
CA GLY A 20 -1.00 5.43 1.43
C GLY A 20 -2.06 6.50 1.70
N GLY A 21 -1.65 7.77 1.63
CA GLY A 21 -2.45 8.93 2.04
C GLY A 21 -3.58 9.32 1.08
N TYR A 22 -4.23 8.39 0.39
CA TYR A 22 -5.32 8.69 -0.55
C TYR A 22 -6.56 9.24 0.19
N TYR A 23 -7.19 10.27 -0.37
CA TYR A 23 -8.41 10.89 0.15
C TYR A 23 -9.57 10.72 -0.83
N ALA A 24 -10.69 10.14 -0.42
CA ALA A 24 -11.82 9.90 -1.33
C ALA A 24 -12.34 11.21 -1.96
N GLU A 25 -12.17 12.32 -1.26
CA GLU A 25 -12.67 13.65 -1.57
C GLU A 25 -11.73 14.49 -2.45
N SER A 26 -10.51 14.00 -2.77
CA SER A 26 -9.54 14.76 -3.57
C SER A 26 -9.00 13.96 -4.77
N PRO A 27 -9.77 13.84 -5.86
CA PRO A 27 -9.37 13.13 -7.08
C PRO A 27 -8.06 13.65 -7.70
N THR A 28 -7.85 14.97 -7.67
CA THR A 28 -6.66 15.61 -8.24
C THR A 28 -5.39 15.27 -7.45
N PHE A 29 -5.45 15.34 -6.12
CA PHE A 29 -4.36 14.91 -5.25
C PHE A 29 -4.05 13.42 -5.44
N ASN A 30 -5.09 12.57 -5.44
CA ASN A 30 -4.94 11.13 -5.65
C ASN A 30 -4.30 10.80 -7.01
N GLY A 31 -4.63 11.57 -8.05
CA GLY A 31 -4.01 11.45 -9.37
C GLY A 31 -2.50 11.74 -9.33
N ALA A 32 -2.11 12.84 -8.69
CA ALA A 32 -0.71 13.20 -8.50
C ALA A 32 0.04 12.17 -7.63
N LEU A 33 -0.58 11.67 -6.55
CA LEU A 33 0.01 10.68 -5.66
C LEU A 33 0.23 9.35 -6.37
N LYS A 34 -0.73 8.93 -7.21
CA LYS A 34 -0.55 7.76 -8.06
C LYS A 34 0.58 7.96 -9.06
N ALA A 35 0.67 9.12 -9.71
CA ALA A 35 1.74 9.43 -10.65
C ALA A 35 3.11 9.36 -9.98
N HIS A 36 3.23 9.88 -8.76
CA HIS A 36 4.41 9.72 -7.90
C HIS A 36 4.75 8.24 -7.69
N TYR A 37 3.83 7.42 -7.20
CA TYR A 37 4.11 6.01 -6.94
C TYR A 37 4.45 5.20 -8.19
N LEU A 38 3.82 5.50 -9.33
CA LEU A 38 4.15 4.85 -10.61
C LEU A 38 5.58 5.20 -11.07
N SER A 39 5.95 6.48 -10.98
CA SER A 39 7.30 6.97 -11.31
C SER A 39 8.35 6.37 -10.37
N LEU A 40 8.05 6.33 -9.06
CA LEU A 40 8.90 5.68 -8.06
C LEU A 40 9.05 4.18 -8.32
N LEU A 41 7.95 3.46 -8.62
CA LEU A 41 7.97 2.04 -8.92
C LEU A 41 8.84 1.74 -10.15
N ASP A 42 8.62 2.44 -11.27
CA ASP A 42 9.43 2.26 -12.48
C ASP A 42 10.92 2.50 -12.21
N GLY A 43 11.25 3.59 -11.49
CA GLY A 43 12.62 3.90 -11.09
C GLY A 43 13.27 2.82 -10.24
N LEU A 44 12.61 2.37 -9.18
CA LEU A 44 13.13 1.35 -8.27
C LEU A 44 13.23 -0.02 -8.95
N GLN A 45 12.27 -0.40 -9.80
CA GLN A 45 12.32 -1.65 -10.58
C GLN A 45 13.57 -1.70 -11.47
N ARG A 46 13.94 -0.58 -12.09
CA ARG A 46 15.17 -0.48 -12.90
C ARG A 46 16.43 -0.59 -12.05
N LEU A 47 16.50 0.14 -10.94
CA LEU A 47 17.68 0.18 -10.06
C LEU A 47 17.93 -1.15 -9.34
N PHE A 48 16.86 -1.78 -8.85
CA PHE A 48 16.93 -3.12 -8.25
C PHE A 48 16.99 -4.24 -9.30
N GLY A 49 16.67 -3.94 -10.57
CA GLY A 49 16.62 -4.87 -11.68
C GLY A 49 15.64 -6.03 -11.43
N VAL A 50 14.41 -5.69 -11.03
CA VAL A 50 13.28 -6.60 -10.86
C VAL A 50 12.01 -5.94 -11.40
N ILE A 51 11.13 -6.71 -12.04
CA ILE A 51 9.87 -6.20 -12.59
C ILE A 51 8.71 -6.89 -11.84
N LEU A 52 7.92 -6.10 -11.11
CA LEU A 52 6.79 -6.52 -10.28
C LEU A 52 5.44 -6.30 -10.96
N ASP A 53 5.35 -5.38 -11.92
CA ASP A 53 4.12 -5.01 -12.65
C ASP A 53 4.07 -5.50 -14.12
N GLY A 54 5.10 -6.23 -14.57
CA GLY A 54 5.23 -6.76 -15.94
C GLY A 54 4.56 -8.10 -16.20
N ASP A 55 4.87 -8.71 -17.35
CA ASP A 55 4.36 -10.05 -17.68
C ASP A 55 4.98 -11.12 -16.76
N LEU A 56 4.15 -12.06 -16.30
CA LEU A 56 4.59 -13.20 -15.51
C LEU A 56 5.61 -14.04 -16.29
N GLY A 57 5.40 -14.25 -17.60
CA GLY A 57 6.27 -15.08 -18.44
C GLY A 57 7.69 -14.53 -18.61
N ALA A 58 7.88 -13.22 -18.43
CA ALA A 58 9.18 -12.56 -18.55
C ALA A 58 9.95 -12.50 -17.21
N ASN A 59 9.31 -12.83 -16.09
CA ASN A 59 9.96 -12.80 -14.78
C ASN A 59 10.73 -14.11 -14.53
N PRO A 60 11.99 -14.07 -14.03
CA PRO A 60 12.78 -15.28 -13.78
C PRO A 60 12.20 -16.17 -12.67
N LYS A 61 11.30 -15.65 -11.83
CA LYS A 61 10.64 -16.37 -10.73
C LYS A 61 9.11 -16.14 -10.78
N PRO A 62 8.42 -16.64 -11.83
CA PRO A 62 7.02 -16.30 -12.11
C PRO A 62 6.08 -16.73 -10.99
N ALA A 63 6.33 -17.86 -10.33
CA ALA A 63 5.54 -18.33 -9.20
C ALA A 63 5.64 -17.40 -7.97
N LEU A 64 6.84 -16.86 -7.70
CA LEU A 64 7.03 -15.89 -6.60
C LEU A 64 6.37 -14.56 -6.92
N LEU A 65 6.46 -14.11 -8.18
CA LEU A 65 5.78 -12.90 -8.63
C LEU A 65 4.24 -13.05 -8.52
N MET A 66 3.70 -14.21 -8.90
CA MET A 66 2.27 -14.49 -8.74
C MET A 66 1.85 -14.44 -7.26
N LEU A 67 2.63 -15.04 -6.37
CA LEU A 67 2.37 -14.99 -4.94
C LEU A 67 2.47 -13.56 -4.39
N PHE A 68 3.50 -12.80 -4.80
CA PHE A 68 3.65 -11.39 -4.44
C PHE A 68 2.42 -10.56 -4.82
N ARG A 69 1.92 -10.72 -6.05
CA ARG A 69 0.72 -10.02 -6.52
C ARG A 69 -0.52 -10.42 -5.74
N SER A 70 -0.68 -11.71 -5.45
CA SER A 70 -1.80 -12.21 -4.66
C SER A 70 -1.75 -11.69 -3.22
N THR A 71 -0.57 -11.63 -2.60
CA THR A 71 -0.37 -11.07 -1.26
C THR A 71 -0.67 -9.57 -1.24
N ALA A 72 -0.23 -8.83 -2.27
CA ALA A 72 -0.53 -7.42 -2.38
C ALA A 72 -2.04 -7.18 -2.55
N ASP A 73 -2.73 -7.93 -3.42
CA ASP A 73 -4.19 -7.80 -3.57
C ASP A 73 -4.95 -8.17 -2.28
N SER A 74 -4.52 -9.23 -1.58
CA SER A 74 -5.05 -9.62 -0.28
C SER A 74 -4.89 -8.51 0.77
N LEU A 75 -3.71 -7.86 0.82
CA LEU A 75 -3.45 -6.71 1.68
C LEU A 75 -4.36 -5.51 1.36
N LEU A 76 -4.47 -5.16 0.07
CA LEU A 76 -5.24 -4.01 -0.40
C LEU A 76 -6.76 -4.19 -0.21
N THR A 77 -7.21 -5.42 0.00
CA THR A 77 -8.62 -5.77 0.22
C THR A 77 -8.97 -5.98 1.69
N LEU A 78 -8.02 -5.82 2.62
CA LEU A 78 -8.30 -5.84 4.05
C LEU A 78 -9.30 -4.74 4.43
N ARG A 79 -10.42 -5.14 5.02
CA ARG A 79 -11.48 -4.23 5.45
C ARG A 79 -12.03 -4.61 6.82
N THR A 80 -12.53 -3.61 7.53
CA THR A 80 -13.26 -3.80 8.78
C THR A 80 -14.77 -3.81 8.47
N PRO A 81 -15.61 -4.32 9.38
CA PRO A 81 -17.07 -4.15 9.27
C PRO A 81 -17.52 -2.68 9.23
N TRP A 82 -16.65 -1.76 9.66
CA TRP A 82 -16.88 -0.32 9.67
C TRP A 82 -16.42 0.38 8.38
N SER A 83 -15.77 -0.34 7.47
CA SER A 83 -15.32 0.23 6.20
C SER A 83 -16.51 0.73 5.36
N GLY A 84 -16.52 2.02 5.02
CA GLY A 84 -17.57 2.66 4.22
C GLY A 84 -18.64 3.41 5.02
N PHE A 85 -18.55 3.43 6.36
CA PHE A 85 -19.40 4.28 7.19
C PHE A 85 -18.72 5.64 7.43
N LEU A 86 -19.26 6.70 6.83
CA LEU A 86 -18.78 8.08 7.01
C LEU A 86 -19.19 8.67 8.38
N GLU A 87 -20.37 8.31 8.88
CA GLU A 87 -20.83 8.68 10.21
C GLU A 87 -21.37 7.46 10.97
N ALA A 88 -20.57 6.97 11.90
CA ALA A 88 -20.97 5.86 12.77
C ALA A 88 -21.76 6.31 14.02
N GLY A 89 -22.04 7.61 14.18
CA GLY A 89 -22.65 8.16 15.41
C GLY A 89 -24.00 7.55 15.78
N LEU A 90 -24.89 7.39 14.79
CA LEU A 90 -26.19 6.73 15.00
C LEU A 90 -26.03 5.24 15.32
N ILE A 91 -25.05 4.57 14.70
CA ILE A 91 -24.75 3.16 14.97
C ILE A 91 -24.23 3.00 16.40
N HIS A 92 -23.30 3.85 16.83
CA HIS A 92 -22.78 3.83 18.19
C HIS A 92 -23.88 4.05 19.23
N ARG A 93 -24.77 5.03 19.01
CA ARG A 93 -25.93 5.26 19.89
C ARG A 93 -26.84 4.03 19.98
N ASN A 94 -27.18 3.42 18.85
CA ASN A 94 -28.02 2.22 18.84
C ASN A 94 -27.35 1.03 19.54
N LEU A 95 -26.03 0.90 19.45
CA LEU A 95 -25.28 -0.11 20.19
C LEU A 95 -25.29 0.18 21.69
N GLU A 96 -25.11 1.44 22.12
CA GLU A 96 -25.22 1.83 23.53
C GLU A 96 -26.61 1.50 24.10
N GLU A 97 -27.67 1.84 23.38
CA GLU A 97 -29.06 1.54 23.76
C GLU A 97 -29.34 0.03 23.81
N ALA A 98 -28.64 -0.77 23.01
CA ALA A 98 -28.74 -2.23 23.00
C ALA A 98 -28.06 -2.92 24.20
N GLY A 99 -27.41 -2.17 25.10
CA GLY A 99 -26.81 -2.69 26.33
C GLY A 99 -25.76 -3.77 26.09
N GLU A 100 -25.90 -4.93 26.72
CA GLU A 100 -24.90 -6.02 26.64
C GLU A 100 -24.65 -6.51 25.21
N TRP A 101 -25.66 -6.46 24.34
CA TRP A 101 -25.51 -6.84 22.92
C TRP A 101 -24.65 -5.84 22.16
N GLY A 102 -24.78 -4.54 22.45
CA GLY A 102 -23.92 -3.50 21.89
C GLY A 102 -22.47 -3.66 22.32
N VAL A 103 -22.23 -3.90 23.62
CA VAL A 103 -20.89 -4.19 24.15
C VAL A 103 -20.26 -5.39 23.44
N ARG A 104 -21.04 -6.44 23.16
CA ARG A 104 -20.57 -7.62 22.42
C ARG A 104 -20.17 -7.28 20.98
N VAL A 105 -20.92 -6.42 20.28
CA VAL A 105 -20.58 -5.96 18.92
C VAL A 105 -19.30 -5.13 18.94
N THR A 106 -19.19 -4.15 19.83
CA THR A 106 -17.99 -3.29 19.95
C THR A 106 -16.74 -4.12 20.19
N ARG A 107 -16.78 -5.06 21.15
CA ARG A 107 -15.65 -5.96 21.43
C ARG A 107 -15.32 -6.89 20.26
N ALA A 108 -16.32 -7.30 19.47
CA ALA A 108 -16.05 -8.06 18.25
C ALA A 108 -15.34 -7.18 17.20
N GLY A 109 -15.78 -5.94 17.03
CA GLY A 109 -15.14 -4.95 16.16
C GLY A 109 -13.68 -4.68 16.55
N GLU A 110 -13.40 -4.48 17.84
CA GLU A 110 -12.04 -4.28 18.36
C GLU A 110 -11.13 -5.47 18.06
N ARG A 111 -11.61 -6.70 18.27
CA ARG A 111 -10.85 -7.92 17.94
C ARG A 111 -10.58 -8.06 16.44
N ILE A 112 -11.54 -7.70 15.61
CA ILE A 112 -11.36 -7.69 14.15
C ILE A 112 -10.30 -6.66 13.76
N ASN A 113 -10.35 -5.45 14.34
CA ASN A 113 -9.35 -4.41 14.08
C ASN A 113 -7.94 -4.87 14.48
N ALA A 114 -7.79 -5.47 15.66
CA ALA A 114 -6.50 -6.02 16.09
C ALA A 114 -5.98 -7.11 15.12
N ALA A 115 -6.82 -8.08 14.78
CA ALA A 115 -6.45 -9.13 13.84
C ALA A 115 -6.09 -8.60 12.44
N LEU A 116 -6.73 -7.51 12.00
CA LEU A 116 -6.39 -6.86 10.73
C LEU A 116 -5.07 -6.09 10.78
N THR A 117 -4.71 -5.51 11.93
CA THR A 117 -3.38 -4.92 12.13
C THR A 117 -2.31 -5.99 12.03
N ASP A 118 -2.45 -7.10 12.75
CA ASP A 118 -1.51 -8.22 12.71
C ASP A 118 -1.43 -8.82 11.30
N ALA A 119 -2.58 -8.99 10.63
CA ALA A 119 -2.63 -9.45 9.25
C ALA A 119 -1.87 -8.49 8.32
N ARG A 120 -2.07 -7.17 8.45
CA ARG A 120 -1.37 -6.17 7.64
C ARG A 120 0.15 -6.30 7.77
N GLU A 121 0.66 -6.40 9.00
CA GLU A 121 2.10 -6.58 9.24
C GLU A 121 2.61 -7.87 8.60
N GLY A 122 1.90 -8.99 8.78
CA GLY A 122 2.27 -10.25 8.14
C GLY A 122 2.28 -10.21 6.61
N HIS A 123 1.36 -9.47 5.98
CA HIS A 123 1.38 -9.26 4.53
C HIS A 123 2.60 -8.45 4.10
N LEU A 124 2.92 -7.36 4.80
CA LEU A 124 4.08 -6.51 4.48
C LEU A 124 5.40 -7.28 4.63
N ASP A 125 5.55 -8.07 5.70
CA ASP A 125 6.70 -8.93 5.91
C ASP A 125 6.82 -10.00 4.81
N MET A 126 5.69 -10.59 4.39
CA MET A 126 5.67 -11.55 3.28
C MET A 126 6.06 -10.90 1.95
N LEU A 127 5.58 -9.68 1.66
CA LEU A 127 5.95 -8.93 0.46
C LEU A 127 7.45 -8.58 0.46
N ASP A 128 7.99 -8.13 1.60
CA ASP A 128 9.43 -7.85 1.76
C ASP A 128 10.28 -9.10 1.51
N ALA A 129 9.91 -10.23 2.13
CA ALA A 129 10.61 -11.51 1.96
C ALA A 129 10.53 -12.04 0.52
N LEU A 130 9.39 -11.88 -0.15
CA LEU A 130 9.23 -12.27 -1.56
C LEU A 130 10.10 -11.42 -2.48
N VAL A 131 10.18 -10.11 -2.25
CA VAL A 131 11.09 -9.22 -3.00
C VAL A 131 12.55 -9.60 -2.75
N ALA A 132 12.96 -9.82 -1.50
CA ALA A 132 14.30 -10.30 -1.18
C ALA A 132 14.62 -11.61 -1.92
N ALA A 133 13.70 -12.57 -1.90
CA ALA A 133 13.85 -13.83 -2.62
C ALA A 133 13.96 -13.63 -4.14
N MET A 134 13.24 -12.67 -4.73
CA MET A 134 13.36 -12.34 -6.15
C MET A 134 14.69 -11.65 -6.49
N LEU A 135 15.20 -10.78 -5.61
CA LEU A 135 16.44 -10.05 -5.80
C LEU A 135 17.71 -10.91 -5.61
N GLY A 136 17.66 -11.96 -4.79
CA GLY A 136 18.81 -12.80 -4.48
C GLY A 136 19.91 -12.00 -3.80
N ASP A 137 21.13 -12.04 -4.33
CA ASP A 137 22.30 -11.34 -3.78
C ASP A 137 22.13 -9.81 -3.70
N ARG A 138 21.14 -9.26 -4.41
CA ARG A 138 20.81 -7.82 -4.40
C ARG A 138 19.80 -7.44 -3.31
N ALA A 139 19.38 -8.35 -2.44
CA ALA A 139 18.33 -8.10 -1.45
C ALA A 139 18.68 -7.00 -0.43
N ASP A 140 19.97 -6.78 -0.18
CA ASP A 140 20.47 -5.76 0.76
C ASP A 140 21.01 -4.51 0.05
N LEU A 141 20.75 -4.39 -1.26
CA LEU A 141 21.13 -3.20 -2.02
C LEU A 141 20.42 -1.96 -1.47
N THR A 142 21.20 -0.92 -1.18
CA THR A 142 20.69 0.39 -0.82
C THR A 142 20.95 1.35 -1.96
N ILE A 143 19.90 2.02 -2.42
CA ILE A 143 19.92 2.98 -3.52
C ILE A 143 19.91 4.39 -2.92
N THR A 144 20.83 5.23 -3.33
CA THR A 144 20.89 6.64 -2.91
C THR A 144 20.22 7.54 -3.93
N GLU A 145 19.91 8.78 -3.54
CA GLU A 145 19.44 9.80 -4.50
C GLU A 145 20.50 10.12 -5.57
N ALA A 146 21.79 9.94 -5.25
CA ALA A 146 22.85 10.05 -6.24
C ALA A 146 22.75 8.93 -7.30
N ASP A 147 22.40 7.70 -6.90
CA ASP A 147 22.21 6.58 -7.84
C ASP A 147 21.00 6.82 -8.76
N VAL A 148 19.89 7.32 -8.20
CA VAL A 148 18.70 7.71 -8.99
C VAL A 148 19.07 8.76 -10.03
N ARG A 149 19.77 9.83 -9.62
CA ARG A 149 20.22 10.89 -10.52
C ARG A 149 21.22 10.38 -11.57
N ALA A 150 22.17 9.54 -11.17
CA ALA A 150 23.17 8.97 -12.07
C ALA A 150 22.54 8.04 -13.13
N ALA A 151 21.45 7.35 -12.78
CA ALA A 151 20.67 6.54 -13.71
C ALA A 151 19.73 7.36 -14.61
N GLY A 152 19.66 8.69 -14.43
CA GLY A 152 18.75 9.56 -15.19
C GLY A 152 17.27 9.27 -14.93
N ILE A 153 16.94 8.72 -13.76
CA ILE A 153 15.57 8.40 -13.37
C ILE A 153 14.95 9.65 -12.75
N ASP A 154 13.87 10.15 -13.37
CA ASP A 154 13.10 11.26 -12.86
C ASP A 154 11.96 10.73 -11.98
N ILE A 155 12.16 10.77 -10.66
CA ILE A 155 11.15 10.42 -9.68
C ILE A 155 10.35 11.68 -9.38
N LEU A 156 9.06 11.69 -9.76
CA LEU A 156 8.17 12.79 -9.44
C LEU A 156 8.15 13.01 -7.92
N ALA A 157 8.10 14.26 -7.46
CA ALA A 157 7.98 14.56 -6.04
C ALA A 157 6.66 14.00 -5.47
N GLU A 158 6.68 13.59 -4.20
CA GLU A 158 5.45 13.24 -3.48
C GLU A 158 4.58 14.50 -3.37
N PRO A 159 3.30 14.47 -3.77
CA PRO A 159 2.44 15.64 -3.71
C PRO A 159 2.17 16.03 -2.26
N ASN A 160 2.19 17.33 -1.98
CA ASN A 160 1.81 17.85 -0.67
C ASN A 160 0.28 18.05 -0.61
N PRO A 161 -0.46 17.39 0.30
CA PRO A 161 -1.92 17.51 0.36
C PRO A 161 -2.42 18.94 0.61
N THR A 162 -1.60 19.83 1.18
CA THR A 162 -1.99 21.25 1.38
C THR A 162 -2.00 22.07 0.09
N GLU A 163 -1.40 21.56 -0.99
CA GLU A 163 -1.34 22.22 -2.30
C GLU A 163 -2.53 21.84 -3.21
N TYR A 164 -3.42 20.97 -2.72
CA TYR A 164 -4.58 20.50 -3.45
C TYR A 164 -5.87 20.83 -2.69
N PRO A 165 -6.97 21.17 -3.38
CA PRO A 165 -8.27 21.24 -2.73
C PRO A 165 -8.62 19.85 -2.18
N LEU A 166 -8.78 19.74 -0.86
CA LEU A 166 -9.26 18.51 -0.21
C LEU A 166 -10.78 18.33 -0.37
N PHE A 167 -11.47 19.37 -0.85
CA PHE A 167 -12.88 19.37 -1.20
C PHE A 167 -13.02 20.05 -2.57
N ASP A 168 -13.33 19.28 -3.61
CA ASP A 168 -13.85 19.87 -4.84
C ASP A 168 -15.24 20.45 -4.55
N ALA A 169 -15.46 21.71 -4.92
CA ALA A 169 -16.73 22.44 -4.71
C ALA A 169 -17.82 22.02 -5.71
#